data_AF-A0A7W9TML5-F1
#
_entry.id   AF-A0A7W9TML5-F1
#
_cell.length_a   1.000
_cell.length_b   1.000
_cell.length_c   1.000
_cell.angle_alpha   90.00
_cell.angle_beta   90.00
_cell.angle_gamma   90.00
#
_symmetry.space_group_name_H-M   'P 1'
#
loop_
_entity.id
_entity.type
_entity.pdbx_description
1 polymer ?
#
loop_
_entity_poly.entity_id
_entity_poly.type
_entity_poly.pdbx_seq_one_letter_code
_entity_poly.pdbx_strand_id
1 'polypeptide(L)' 'MDHHDDEDEKVPLIQQLLDSPFLLLFLGVVIPMVIYNLWGFIDILTIPAAK' A
#
# COMPACT_ATOMS: atom_id res chain seq x y z
N MET A 1 -4.45 0.57 43.66
CA MET A 1 -5.02 0.07 42.40
C MET A 1 -5.33 1.32 41.61
N ASP A 2 -4.30 1.92 41.02
CA ASP A 2 -4.43 3.16 40.26
C ASP A 2 -4.88 2.77 38.85
N HIS A 3 -6.17 2.95 38.57
CA HIS A 3 -6.71 2.93 37.21
C HIS A 3 -6.34 4.29 36.60
N HIS A 4 -5.23 4.35 35.87
CA HIS A 4 -4.87 5.53 35.09
C HIS A 4 -5.56 5.49 33.72
N ASP A 5 -6.05 6.65 33.32
CA ASP A 5 -6.82 6.97 32.11
C ASP A 5 -6.07 6.67 30.79
N ASP A 6 -6.05 5.42 30.34
CA ASP A 6 -5.55 5.03 29.00
C ASP A 6 -6.61 5.20 27.88
N GLU A 7 -7.74 5.87 28.15
CA GLU A 7 -8.83 6.03 27.17
C GLU A 7 -8.57 7.12 26.10
N ASP A 8 -7.54 7.97 26.29
CA ASP A 8 -7.22 9.11 25.40
C ASP A 8 -6.00 8.89 24.47
N GLU A 9 -5.44 7.68 24.42
CA GLU A 9 -4.27 7.43 23.56
C GLU A 9 -4.69 7.36 22.07
N LYS A 10 -4.14 8.28 21.26
CA LYS A 10 -4.44 8.37 19.83
C LYS A 10 -4.00 7.10 19.12
N VAL A 11 -4.96 6.39 18.51
CA VAL A 11 -4.69 5.18 17.70
C VAL A 11 -3.63 5.47 16.64
N PRO A 12 -2.52 4.70 16.59
CA PRO A 12 -1.48 4.82 15.58
C PRO A 12 -2.02 4.73 14.15
N LEU A 13 -1.48 5.56 13.24
CA LEU A 13 -1.96 5.62 11.84
C LEU A 13 -1.80 4.30 11.09
N ILE A 14 -0.73 3.55 11.36
CA ILE A 14 -0.51 2.25 10.72
C ILE A 14 -1.56 1.23 11.16
N GLN A 15 -2.06 1.33 12.39
CA GLN A 15 -3.10 0.44 12.91
C GLN A 15 -4.42 0.72 12.19
N GLN A 16 -4.82 1.99 12.08
CA GLN A 16 -6.02 2.38 11.31
C GLN A 16 -5.96 1.97 9.83
N LEU A 17 -4.76 1.98 9.24
CA LEU A 17 -4.51 1.52 7.87
C LEU A 17 -4.71 0.00 7.74
N LEU A 18 -4.17 -0.77 8.69
CA LEU A 18 -4.23 -2.24 8.71
C LEU A 18 -5.61 -2.77 9.16
N ASP A 19 -6.38 -1.99 9.92
CA ASP A 19 -7.71 -2.38 10.40
C ASP A 19 -8.81 -2.26 9.32
N SER A 20 -8.49 -1.63 8.18
CA SER A 20 -9.43 -1.40 7.08
C SER A 20 -9.27 -2.46 5.97
N PRO A 21 -10.05 -3.56 5.96
CA PRO A 21 -9.86 -4.67 5.02
C PRO A 21 -10.00 -4.25 3.55
N PHE A 22 -10.89 -3.32 3.24
CA PHE A 22 -11.04 -2.79 1.88
C PHE A 22 -9.86 -1.91 1.46
N LEU A 23 -9.26 -1.18 2.40
CA LEU A 23 -8.09 -0.36 2.12
C LEU A 23 -6.87 -1.25 1.85
N LEU A 24 -6.70 -2.31 2.66
CA LEU A 24 -5.68 -3.33 2.41
C LEU A 24 -5.90 -4.06 1.09
N LEU A 25 -7.14 -4.42 0.75
CA LEU A 25 -7.47 -5.03 -0.54
C LEU A 25 -7.18 -4.08 -1.70
N PHE A 26 -7.53 -2.80 -1.56
CA PHE A 26 -7.26 -1.77 -2.56
C PHE A 26 -5.76 -1.61 -2.78
N LEU A 27 -4.97 -1.43 -1.72
CA LEU A 27 -3.51 -1.38 -1.81
C LEU A 27 -2.94 -2.67 -2.41
N GLY A 28 -3.47 -3.83 -1.98
CA GLY A 28 -3.04 -5.14 -2.47
C GLY A 28 -3.26 -5.36 -3.96
N VAL A 29 -4.26 -4.70 -4.56
CA VAL A 29 -4.50 -4.75 -6.02
C VAL A 29 -3.75 -3.62 -6.74
N VAL A 30 -3.82 -2.39 -6.23
CA VAL A 30 -3.28 -1.21 -6.89
C VAL A 30 -1.75 -1.20 -6.90
N ILE A 31 -1.10 -1.61 -5.80
CA ILE A 31 0.37 -1.66 -5.73
C ILE A 31 0.96 -2.55 -6.84
N PRO A 32 0.61 -3.85 -6.95
CA PRO A 32 1.15 -4.68 -8.01
C PRO A 32 0.67 -4.20 -9.39
N MET A 33 -0.56 -3.73 -9.53
CA MET A 33 -1.05 -3.19 -10.79
C MET A 33 -0.14 -2.06 -11.31
N VAL A 34 0.18 -1.08 -10.46
CA VAL A 34 1.05 0.05 -10.83
C VAL A 34 2.47 -0.42 -11.10
N ILE A 35 3.04 -1.25 -10.22
CA ILE A 35 4.41 -1.76 -10.38
C ILE A 35 4.57 -2.51 -11.70
N TYR A 36 3.69 -3.48 -11.99
CA TYR A 36 3.79 -4.27 -13.21
C TYR A 36 3.49 -3.47 -14.47
N ASN A 37 2.60 -2.48 -14.41
CA ASN A 37 2.40 -1.58 -15.55
C ASN A 37 3.66 -0.76 -15.82
N LEU A 38 4.20 -0.09 -14.80
CA LEU A 38 5.41 0.73 -14.96
C LEU A 38 6.60 -0.10 -15.44
N TRP A 39 6.81 -1.26 -14.84
CA TRP A 39 7.86 -2.19 -15.27
C TRP A 39 7.64 -2.65 -16.72
N GLY A 40 6.43 -3.05 -17.09
CA GLY A 40 6.09 -3.42 -18.46
C GLY A 40 6.30 -2.30 -19.48
N PHE A 41 6.02 -1.05 -19.11
CA PHE A 41 6.33 0.11 -19.97
C PHE A 41 7.84 0.28 -20.18
N ILE A 42 8.64 0.16 -19.12
CA ILE A 42 10.10 0.22 -19.22
C ILE A 42 10.62 -0.89 -20.14
N ASP A 43 10.13 -2.11 -19.97
CA ASP A 43 10.50 -3.24 -20.84
C ASP A 43 10.18 -2.93 -22.31
N ILE A 44 8.97 -2.46 -22.62
CA ILE A 44 8.58 -2.12 -24.00
C ILE A 44 9.47 -1.02 -24.59
N LEU A 45 9.74 0.05 -23.83
CA LEU A 45 10.55 1.18 -24.30
C LEU A 45 12.04 0.82 -24.48
N THR A 46 12.51 -0.22 -23.80
CA THR A 46 13.90 -0.70 -23.87
C THR A 46 14.10 -1.78 -24.93
N ILE A 47 13.03 -2.30 -25.55
CA ILE A 47 13.15 -3.20 -26.69
C ILE A 47 13.84 -2.45 -27.84
N PRO A 48 14.98 -2.94 -28.34
CA PRO A 48 15.63 -2.33 -29.49
C PRO A 48 14.72 -2.48 -30.71
N ALA A 49 14.45 -1.36 -31.39
CA ALA A 49 13.75 -1.38 -32.65
C ALA A 49 14.51 -2.28 -33.64
N ALA A 50 13.79 -3.16 -34.32
CA ALA A 50 14.37 -4.03 -35.34
C ALA A 50 15.12 -3.17 -36.38
N LYS A 51 16.31 -3.64 -36.77
CA LYS A 51 17.19 -2.96 -37.72
C LYS A 51 16.66 -3.03 -39.14
#